data_AF-A0A2D6P0Z1-F1
#
_entry.id   AF-A0A2D6P0Z1-F1
#
_cell.length_a   1.000
_cell.length_b   1.000
_cell.length_c   1.000
_cell.angle_alpha   90.00
_cell.angle_beta   90.00
_cell.angle_gamma   90.00
#
_symmetry.space_group_name_H-M   'P 1'
#
loop_
_entity.id
_entity.type
_entity.pdbx_description
1 polymer ?
#
loop_
_entity_poly.entity_id
_entity_poly.type
_entity_poly.pdbx_seq_one_letter_code
_entity_poly.pdbx_strand_id
1 'polypeptide(L)'
;MKYSKLLLILFTGFVVSLGASEAKKAMEKRIAPVGSVCVQGQDCGTAVAETVADSSGVRNGEAVYTNACAPCHNIGLAGAPKFADASSWGARPDKGLEALTASVKNGLNGM
;
A
#
# COMPACT_ATOMS: atom_id res chain seq x y z
N MET A 1 0.13 -46.69 1.20
CA MET A 1 0.59 -45.67 2.18
C MET A 1 1.92 -45.00 1.81
N LYS A 2 2.96 -45.72 1.35
CA LYS A 2 4.26 -45.12 0.98
C LYS A 2 4.18 -44.14 -0.21
N TYR A 3 3.41 -44.46 -1.26
CA TYR A 3 3.26 -43.59 -2.44
C TYR A 3 2.35 -42.38 -2.24
N SER A 4 1.43 -42.44 -1.26
CA SER A 4 0.55 -41.32 -0.93
C SER A 4 1.33 -40.16 -0.28
N LYS A 5 2.32 -40.45 0.57
CA LYS A 5 3.23 -39.43 1.10
C LYS A 5 4.12 -38.82 0.00
N LEU A 6 4.58 -39.63 -0.95
CA LEU A 6 5.39 -39.16 -2.08
C LEU A 6 4.58 -38.23 -3.02
N LEU A 7 3.32 -38.60 -3.31
CA LEU A 7 2.39 -37.78 -4.10
C LEU A 7 2.07 -36.44 -3.42
N LEU A 8 1.89 -36.45 -2.09
CA LEU A 8 1.61 -35.23 -1.33
C LEU A 8 2.79 -34.25 -1.35
N ILE A 9 4.03 -34.74 -1.24
CA ILE A 9 5.25 -33.93 -1.29
C ILE A 9 5.48 -33.36 -2.71
N LEU A 10 5.20 -34.15 -3.75
CA LEU A 10 5.28 -33.67 -5.13
C LEU A 10 4.23 -32.59 -5.42
N PHE A 11 3.01 -32.78 -4.89
CA PHE A 11 1.93 -31.82 -5.09
C PHE A 11 2.20 -30.49 -4.37
N THR A 12 2.67 -30.52 -3.12
CA THR A 12 3.03 -29.29 -2.40
C THR A 12 4.22 -28.57 -3.03
N GLY A 13 5.23 -29.31 -3.49
CA GLY A 13 6.36 -28.72 -4.24
C GLY A 13 5.92 -28.02 -5.53
N PHE A 14 4.98 -28.61 -6.28
CA PHE A 14 4.42 -28.00 -7.48
C PHE A 14 3.63 -26.72 -7.16
N VAL A 15 2.77 -26.74 -6.13
CA VAL A 15 1.98 -25.57 -5.71
C VAL A 15 2.87 -24.42 -5.23
N VAL A 16 3.95 -24.70 -4.48
CA VAL A 16 4.92 -23.67 -4.04
C VAL A 16 5.64 -23.04 -5.24
N SER A 17 6.02 -23.83 -6.24
CA SER A 17 6.66 -23.33 -7.47
C SER A 17 5.76 -22.37 -8.26
N LEU A 18 4.46 -22.70 -8.39
CA LEU A 18 3.47 -21.82 -9.03
C LEU A 18 3.25 -20.51 -8.26
N GLY A 19 3.29 -20.54 -6.92
CA GLY A 19 3.14 -19.32 -6.10
C GLY A 19 4.32 -18.35 -6.24
N ALA A 20 5.54 -18.86 -6.42
CA ALA A 20 6.74 -18.04 -6.55
C ALA A 20 6.78 -17.24 -7.87
N SER A 21 6.23 -17.77 -8.97
CA SER A 21 6.17 -17.06 -10.25
C SER A 21 5.21 -15.86 -10.23
N GLU A 22 4.07 -15.98 -9.55
CA GLU A 22 3.11 -14.88 -9.42
C GLU A 22 3.64 -13.73 -8.55
N ALA A 23 4.32 -14.05 -7.45
CA ALA A 23 4.95 -13.05 -6.60
C ALA A 23 6.05 -12.26 -7.35
N LYS A 24 6.88 -12.94 -8.13
CA LYS A 24 7.92 -12.29 -8.96
C LYS A 24 7.31 -11.35 -10.00
N LYS A 25 6.24 -11.80 -10.68
CA LYS A 25 5.53 -11.00 -11.70
C LYS A 25 4.86 -9.76 -11.09
N ALA A 26 4.29 -9.88 -9.90
CA ALA A 26 3.70 -8.75 -9.17
C ALA A 26 4.75 -7.74 -8.70
N MET A 27 5.93 -8.20 -8.29
CA MET A 27 7.05 -7.33 -7.92
C MET A 27 7.56 -6.57 -9.13
N GLU A 28 7.86 -7.25 -10.24
CA GLU A 28 8.36 -6.68 -11.50
C GLU A 28 7.45 -5.56 -12.02
N LYS A 29 6.13 -5.76 -11.94
CA LYS A 29 5.14 -4.74 -12.31
C LYS A 29 5.22 -3.47 -11.45
N ARG A 30 5.64 -3.55 -10.18
CA ARG A 30 5.75 -2.40 -9.26
C ARG A 30 7.09 -1.69 -9.34
N ILE A 31 8.15 -2.40 -9.70
CA ILE A 31 9.50 -1.82 -9.91
C ILE A 31 9.74 -1.38 -11.36
N ALA A 32 8.74 -1.59 -12.24
CA ALA A 32 8.80 -1.07 -13.59
C ALA A 32 9.03 0.46 -13.55
N PRO A 33 9.96 0.98 -14.36
CA PRO A 33 10.27 2.40 -14.37
C PRO A 33 9.03 3.19 -14.76
N VAL A 34 8.73 4.23 -13.98
CA VAL A 34 7.60 5.14 -14.22
C VAL A 34 7.79 6.05 -15.44
N GLY A 35 8.99 6.03 -16.04
CA GLY A 35 9.38 6.74 -17.27
C GLY A 35 10.82 6.38 -17.66
N SER A 36 11.19 6.62 -18.91
CA SER A 36 12.56 6.42 -19.41
C SER A 36 13.31 7.76 -19.53
N VAL A 37 14.62 7.74 -19.29
CA VAL A 37 15.48 8.90 -19.57
C VAL A 37 15.87 8.87 -21.04
N CYS A 38 15.41 9.86 -21.81
CA CYS A 38 15.78 10.02 -23.21
C CYS A 38 17.15 10.67 -23.33
N VAL A 39 18.08 10.04 -24.06
CA VAL A 39 19.34 10.65 -24.46
C VAL A 39 19.20 11.31 -25.84
N GLN A 40 19.98 12.36 -26.12
CA GLN A 40 19.91 13.09 -27.39
C GLN A 40 20.04 12.14 -28.60
N GLY A 41 19.04 12.20 -29.49
CA GLY A 41 18.98 11.37 -30.70
C GLY A 41 17.99 10.21 -30.65
N GLN A 42 17.27 10.01 -29.54
CA GLN A 42 16.18 9.02 -29.44
C GLN A 42 14.81 9.66 -29.73
N ASP A 43 13.95 8.94 -30.47
CA ASP A 43 12.60 9.37 -30.89
C ASP A 43 11.65 9.72 -29.72
N CYS A 44 12.00 9.35 -28.49
CA CYS A 44 11.24 9.68 -27.29
C CYS A 44 11.38 11.16 -26.84
N GLY A 45 12.21 11.96 -27.52
CA GLY A 45 12.44 13.37 -27.21
C GLY A 45 11.39 14.36 -27.74
N THR A 46 10.38 13.91 -28.47
CA THR A 46 9.26 14.79 -28.87
C THR A 46 8.31 14.92 -27.69
N ALA A 47 8.40 16.04 -26.99
CA ALA A 47 7.59 16.39 -25.83
C ALA A 47 6.09 16.16 -26.09
N VAL A 48 5.58 15.02 -25.65
CA VAL A 48 4.34 15.04 -24.91
C VAL A 48 4.72 15.50 -23.51
N ALA A 49 4.16 16.63 -23.12
CA ALA A 49 3.95 16.91 -21.71
C ALA A 49 3.14 15.74 -21.15
N GLU A 50 3.83 14.69 -20.72
CA GLU A 50 3.28 13.76 -19.76
C GLU A 50 3.04 14.62 -18.53
N THR A 51 1.80 15.12 -18.45
CA THR A 51 1.12 15.10 -17.18
C THR A 51 1.48 13.74 -16.60
N VAL A 52 2.34 13.74 -15.58
CA VAL A 52 2.31 12.72 -14.54
C VAL A 52 0.85 12.70 -14.10
N ALA A 53 0.05 11.94 -14.83
CA ALA A 53 -1.19 11.42 -14.33
C ALA A 53 -0.69 10.60 -13.17
N ASP A 54 -0.75 11.22 -11.99
CA ASP A 54 -0.60 10.51 -10.75
C ASP A 54 -1.48 9.27 -10.90
N SER A 55 -0.83 8.11 -11.07
CA SER A 55 -1.53 6.84 -11.17
C SER A 55 -2.31 6.55 -9.88
N SER A 56 -2.14 7.40 -8.85
CA SER A 56 -3.19 7.70 -7.91
C SER A 56 -4.19 8.69 -8.50
N GLY A 57 -5.17 8.18 -9.25
CA GLY A 57 -6.41 8.92 -9.42
C GLY A 57 -6.86 9.42 -8.04
N VAL A 58 -7.26 10.70 -7.95
CA VAL A 58 -7.57 11.41 -6.70
C VAL A 58 -8.19 10.45 -5.69
N ARG A 59 -7.37 9.98 -4.73
CA ARG A 59 -7.84 9.00 -3.77
C ARG A 59 -8.82 9.71 -2.85
N ASN A 60 -10.08 9.27 -2.86
CA ASN A 60 -11.05 9.81 -1.93
C ASN A 60 -10.62 9.45 -0.49
N GLY A 61 -10.87 10.36 0.47
CA GLY A 61 -10.42 10.19 1.85
C GLY A 61 -11.02 8.94 2.51
N GLU A 62 -12.25 8.60 2.17
CA GLU A 62 -12.97 7.42 2.69
C GLU A 62 -12.28 6.10 2.31
N ALA A 63 -11.82 5.97 1.08
CA ALA A 63 -11.12 4.80 0.57
C ALA A 63 -9.73 4.71 1.17
N VAL A 64 -9.03 5.84 1.37
CA VAL A 64 -7.75 5.85 2.10
C VAL A 64 -7.97 5.39 3.54
N TYR A 65 -8.98 5.94 4.22
CA TYR A 65 -9.32 5.57 5.58
C TYR A 65 -9.64 4.07 5.69
N THR A 66 -10.55 3.58 4.84
CA THR A 66 -10.98 2.17 4.83
C THR A 66 -9.81 1.20 4.58
N ASN A 67 -8.92 1.52 3.65
CA ASN A 67 -7.86 0.59 3.25
C ASN A 67 -6.62 0.63 4.15
N ALA A 68 -6.33 1.77 4.79
CA ALA A 68 -5.07 1.97 5.52
C ALA A 68 -5.25 2.30 7.00
N CYS A 69 -6.30 3.04 7.39
CA CYS A 69 -6.46 3.58 8.73
C CYS A 69 -7.42 2.76 9.60
N ALA A 70 -8.49 2.25 8.97
CA ALA A 70 -9.57 1.51 9.60
C ALA A 70 -9.14 0.29 10.44
N PRO A 71 -8.11 -0.50 10.05
CA PRO A 71 -7.69 -1.64 10.86
C PRO A 71 -7.38 -1.29 12.32
N CYS A 72 -6.84 -0.09 12.56
CA CYS A 72 -6.56 0.39 13.92
C CYS A 72 -7.68 1.30 14.44
N HIS A 73 -8.15 2.24 13.63
CA HIS A 73 -9.05 3.31 14.06
C HIS A 73 -10.54 2.92 14.10
N ASN A 74 -10.99 1.79 13.54
CA ASN A 74 -12.39 1.39 13.68
C ASN A 74 -12.70 0.83 15.08
N ILE A 75 -11.80 0.00 15.59
CA ILE A 75 -11.99 -0.70 16.87
C ILE A 75 -11.17 -0.10 18.01
N GLY A 76 -10.29 0.86 17.72
CA GLY A 76 -9.40 1.47 18.69
C GLY A 76 -8.26 0.54 19.10
N LEU A 77 -7.74 -0.22 18.15
CA LEU A 77 -6.67 -1.18 18.38
C LEU A 77 -5.44 -0.48 18.99
N ALA A 78 -4.85 -1.09 20.02
CA ALA A 78 -3.67 -0.57 20.72
C ALA A 78 -3.83 0.89 21.22
N GLY A 79 -5.06 1.35 21.47
CA GLY A 79 -5.34 2.70 21.95
C GLY A 79 -5.45 3.76 20.85
N ALA A 80 -5.59 3.35 19.58
CA ALA A 80 -5.89 4.28 18.49
C ALA A 80 -7.24 5.01 18.74
N PRO A 81 -7.35 6.32 18.47
CA PRO A 81 -8.62 7.04 18.60
C PRO A 81 -9.63 6.51 17.57
N LYS A 82 -10.85 6.20 18.01
CA LYS A 82 -11.87 5.57 17.17
C LYS A 82 -12.50 6.57 16.21
N PHE A 83 -12.76 6.16 14.98
CA PHE A 83 -13.44 7.02 14.01
C PHE A 83 -14.80 7.48 14.51
N ALA A 84 -15.07 8.77 14.33
CA ALA A 84 -16.29 9.47 14.77
C ALA A 84 -16.62 9.38 16.28
N ASP A 85 -15.69 8.94 17.13
CA ASP A 85 -15.91 8.80 18.57
C ASP A 85 -15.24 9.94 19.34
N ALA A 86 -16.00 10.99 19.68
CA ALA A 86 -15.48 12.18 20.34
C ALA A 86 -14.72 11.86 21.66
N SER A 87 -15.14 10.82 22.38
CA SER A 87 -14.52 10.41 23.65
C SER A 87 -13.07 9.96 23.47
N SER A 88 -12.80 9.07 22.51
CA SER A 88 -11.44 8.57 22.23
C SER A 88 -10.53 9.61 21.58
N TRP A 89 -11.11 10.60 20.88
CA TRP A 89 -10.35 11.74 20.35
C TRP A 89 -9.95 12.74 21.43
N GLY A 90 -10.76 12.92 22.47
CA GLY A 90 -10.46 13.80 23.60
C GLY A 90 -10.04 15.21 23.16
N ALA A 91 -8.97 15.75 23.75
CA ALA A 91 -8.43 17.07 23.43
C ALA A 91 -7.49 17.10 22.19
N ARG A 92 -7.43 16.02 21.40
CA ARG A 92 -6.56 15.99 20.19
C ARG A 92 -7.00 17.02 19.13
N PRO A 93 -8.30 17.23 18.84
CA PRO A 93 -8.74 18.22 17.86
C PRO A 93 -8.31 19.65 18.20
N ASP A 94 -8.13 19.98 19.49
CA ASP A 94 -7.70 21.30 19.96
C ASP A 94 -6.30 21.69 19.46
N LYS A 95 -5.50 20.71 19.02
CA LYS A 95 -4.17 20.94 18.43
C LYS A 95 -4.23 21.50 17.00
N GLY A 96 -5.40 21.48 16.36
CA GLY A 96 -5.58 21.90 14.99
C GLY A 96 -5.14 20.85 13.96
N LEU A 97 -5.55 21.07 12.71
CA LEU A 97 -5.38 20.10 11.63
C LEU A 97 -3.91 19.89 11.27
N GLU A 98 -3.10 20.95 11.19
CA GLU A 98 -1.70 20.84 10.77
C GLU A 98 -0.88 19.94 11.70
N ALA A 99 -1.06 20.10 13.02
CA ALA A 99 -0.37 19.29 14.02
C ALA A 99 -0.80 17.81 13.98
N LEU A 100 -2.09 17.56 13.75
CA LEU A 100 -2.62 16.19 13.60
C LEU A 100 -2.08 15.54 12.33
N THR A 101 -2.10 16.25 11.20
CA THR A 101 -1.54 15.75 9.94
C THR A 101 -0.04 15.51 10.04
N ALA A 102 0.71 16.36 10.77
CA ALA A 102 2.13 16.11 11.01
C ALA A 102 2.36 14.81 11.80
N SER A 103 1.51 14.52 12.79
CA SER A 103 1.59 13.27 13.56
C SER A 103 1.34 12.04 12.69
N VAL A 104 0.39 12.11 11.74
CA VAL A 104 0.13 11.02 10.78
C VAL A 104 1.28 10.83 9.79
N LYS A 105 1.90 11.93 9.33
CA LYS A 105 3.03 11.86 8.39
C LYS A 105 4.32 11.32 9.03
N ASN A 106 4.56 11.68 10.28
CA ASN A 106 5.80 11.32 10.99
C ASN A 106 5.69 10.05 11.83
N GLY A 107 4.48 9.54 12.04
CA GLY A 107 4.18 8.51 13.03
C GLY A 107 4.08 9.08 14.45
N LEU A 108 3.31 8.40 15.29
CA LEU A 108 3.18 8.70 16.71
C LEU A 108 2.85 7.42 17.50
N ASN A 109 3.80 6.96 18.31
CA ASN A 109 3.70 5.75 19.12
C ASN A 109 3.47 4.48 18.27
N GLY A 110 2.26 3.92 18.29
CA GLY A 110 1.89 2.69 17.58
C GLY A 110 1.35 2.90 16.17
N MET A 111 1.40 4.14 15.66
CA MET A 111 1.05 4.55 14.29
C MET A 111 2.31 5.06 13.61
#